data_AF-A0A6A4L5G3-F1
#
_entry.id   AF-A0A6A4L5G3-F1
#
_cell.length_a   1.000
_cell.length_b   1.000
_cell.length_c   1.000
_cell.angle_alpha   90.00
_cell.angle_beta   90.00
_cell.angle_gamma   90.00
#
_symmetry.space_group_name_H-M   'P 1'
#
loop_
_entity.id
_entity.type
_entity.pdbx_description
1 polymer ?
#
loop_
_entity_poly.entity_id
_entity_poly.type
_entity_poly.pdbx_seq_one_letter_code
_entity_poly.pdbx_strand_id
1 'polypeptide(L)'
;MILVYPILAKSSSELLEALIDFCYIEEIDGASKDYCDETNTQYPCVAGKGYYGRGPIQLSWNFNYGPAGNSIGFDGLNNPDLVATDSLIAFKTALWYWMNFVHSIIVSGQGFGETIRAINGAIECNGGNPSTVSARVGYYTEYCNQLGVAPGDNLYC
;
A
#
# COMPACT_ATOMS: atom_id res chain seq x y z
N MET A 1 -2.02 11.92 22.85
CA MET A 1 -2.42 12.47 21.52
C MET A 1 -1.23 13.11 20.79
N ILE A 2 -0.02 12.53 20.89
CA ILE A 2 1.23 13.07 20.28
C ILE A 2 1.81 12.08 19.24
N LEU A 3 1.36 10.82 19.23
CA LEU A 3 1.85 9.77 18.32
C LEU A 3 1.10 9.69 16.98
N VAL A 4 0.06 10.50 16.76
CA VAL A 4 -0.78 10.39 15.55
C VAL A 4 -0.17 11.13 14.35
N TYR A 5 0.52 12.24 14.58
CA TYR A 5 1.07 13.09 13.52
C TYR A 5 2.25 12.47 12.74
N PRO A 6 3.22 11.79 13.38
CA PRO A 6 4.31 11.16 12.62
C PRO A 6 3.83 9.94 11.82
N ILE A 7 2.80 9.24 12.30
CA ILE A 7 2.24 8.06 11.63
C ILE A 7 1.45 8.48 10.38
N LEU A 8 0.72 9.59 10.44
CA LEU A 8 -0.02 10.12 9.29
C LEU A 8 0.91 10.54 8.15
N ALA A 9 2.05 11.19 8.43
CA ALA A 9 3.07 11.56 7.44
C ALA A 9 3.60 10.37 6.64
N LYS A 10 3.88 9.29 7.39
CA LYS A 10 4.53 8.07 6.92
C LYS A 10 3.57 7.21 6.11
N SER A 11 2.35 7.08 6.63
CA SER A 11 1.26 6.46 5.90
C SER A 11 0.93 7.27 4.64
N SER A 12 0.83 8.60 4.72
CA SER A 12 0.44 9.41 3.55
C SER A 12 1.44 9.38 2.40
N SER A 13 2.76 9.30 2.63
CA SER A 13 3.76 9.24 1.54
C SER A 13 3.68 7.95 0.73
N GLU A 14 3.52 6.80 1.38
CA GLU A 14 3.37 5.52 0.67
C GLU A 14 2.00 5.40 0.00
N LEU A 15 0.97 6.01 0.61
CA LEU A 15 -0.39 6.09 0.05
C LEU A 15 -0.53 7.06 -1.15
N LEU A 16 0.29 8.10 -1.22
CA LEU A 16 0.21 9.06 -2.33
C LEU A 16 0.83 8.53 -3.62
N GLU A 17 1.89 7.74 -3.50
CA GLU A 17 2.65 7.29 -4.66
C GLU A 17 2.10 6.09 -5.36
N ALA A 18 1.41 5.20 -4.63
CA ALA A 18 0.69 4.12 -5.28
C ALA A 18 -0.33 4.67 -6.30
N LEU A 19 -0.66 5.98 -6.24
CA LEU A 19 -1.66 6.63 -7.05
C LEU A 19 -1.21 7.87 -7.84
N ILE A 20 0.09 8.21 -7.89
CA ILE A 20 0.61 9.47 -8.48
C ILE A 20 -0.33 10.64 -8.09
N ASP A 21 -0.30 11.02 -6.81
CA ASP A 21 -1.11 12.12 -6.26
C ASP A 21 -2.63 11.85 -6.22
N PHE A 22 -3.02 10.62 -5.84
CA PHE A 22 -4.42 10.17 -5.80
C PHE A 22 -5.18 10.25 -7.14
N CYS A 23 -4.47 10.36 -8.26
CA CYS A 23 -5.08 10.48 -9.58
C CYS A 23 -5.75 9.17 -10.02
N TYR A 24 -5.16 8.03 -9.62
CA TYR A 24 -5.64 6.71 -9.97
C TYR A 24 -6.38 6.06 -8.79
N ILE A 25 -7.46 5.35 -9.09
CA ILE A 25 -8.15 4.49 -8.11
C ILE A 25 -7.80 3.02 -8.37
N GLU A 26 -7.66 2.65 -9.64
CA GLU A 26 -7.32 1.31 -10.10
C GLU A 26 -5.96 1.32 -10.82
N GLU A 27 -5.25 0.18 -10.79
CA GLU A 27 -4.03 -0.04 -11.55
C GLU A 27 -4.26 0.23 -13.05
N ILE A 28 -3.33 0.93 -13.69
CA ILE A 28 -3.35 1.12 -15.15
C ILE A 28 -3.27 -0.25 -15.82
N ASP A 29 -4.23 -0.53 -16.71
CA ASP A 29 -4.42 -1.82 -17.37
C ASP A 29 -4.64 -3.00 -16.40
N GLY A 30 -5.01 -2.73 -15.13
CA GLY A 30 -5.20 -3.75 -14.10
C GLY A 30 -6.21 -4.82 -14.48
N ALA A 31 -7.32 -4.46 -15.12
CA ALA A 31 -8.33 -5.41 -15.59
C ALA A 31 -7.82 -6.44 -16.63
N SER A 32 -6.63 -6.23 -17.22
CA SER A 32 -5.97 -7.21 -18.09
C SER A 32 -5.24 -8.32 -17.32
N LYS A 33 -5.11 -8.20 -16.00
CA LYS A 33 -4.42 -9.12 -15.10
C LYS A 33 -5.37 -9.50 -13.96
N ASP A 34 -5.53 -10.79 -13.68
CA ASP A 34 -6.45 -11.23 -12.62
C ASP A 34 -5.84 -11.15 -11.21
N TYR A 35 -4.50 -11.12 -11.08
CA TYR A 35 -3.79 -11.14 -9.79
C TYR A 35 -4.32 -12.25 -8.87
N CYS A 36 -4.54 -13.43 -9.45
CA CYS A 36 -4.99 -14.59 -8.73
C CYS A 36 -3.82 -15.54 -8.44
N ASP A 37 -3.55 -15.80 -7.17
CA ASP A 37 -2.75 -16.97 -6.76
C ASP A 37 -3.68 -18.17 -6.54
N GLU A 38 -3.79 -19.01 -7.56
CA GLU A 38 -4.59 -20.24 -7.55
C GLU A 38 -4.09 -21.29 -6.53
N THR A 39 -2.86 -21.14 -6.03
CA THR A 39 -2.33 -22.03 -4.99
C THR A 39 -2.84 -21.67 -3.59
N ASN A 40 -3.38 -20.46 -3.42
CA ASN A 40 -3.91 -20.00 -2.14
C ASN A 40 -5.32 -20.56 -1.88
N THR A 41 -5.38 -21.67 -1.14
CA THR A 41 -6.64 -22.32 -0.78
C THR A 41 -7.40 -21.65 0.36
N GLN A 42 -6.75 -20.79 1.14
CA GLN A 42 -7.40 -20.05 2.24
C GLN A 42 -8.27 -18.90 1.72
N TYR A 43 -7.81 -18.25 0.65
CA TYR A 43 -8.48 -17.13 -0.02
C TYR A 43 -8.62 -17.43 -1.51
N PRO A 44 -9.49 -18.39 -1.88
CA PRO A 44 -9.59 -18.86 -3.25
C PRO A 44 -10.07 -17.75 -4.19
N CYS A 45 -9.61 -17.79 -5.43
CA CYS A 45 -10.06 -16.86 -6.46
C CYS A 45 -11.50 -17.13 -6.86
N VAL A 46 -12.21 -16.07 -7.23
CA VAL A 46 -13.61 -16.14 -7.67
C VAL A 46 -13.64 -15.93 -9.17
N ALA A 47 -14.30 -16.85 -9.89
CA ALA A 47 -14.38 -16.78 -11.35
C ALA A 47 -14.95 -15.43 -11.82
N GLY A 48 -14.24 -14.78 -12.76
CA GLY A 48 -14.63 -13.47 -13.29
C GLY A 48 -14.28 -12.28 -12.40
N LYS A 49 -13.52 -12.48 -11.33
CA LYS A 49 -13.01 -11.40 -10.47
C LYS A 49 -11.50 -11.21 -10.66
N GLY A 50 -11.09 -9.95 -10.69
CA GLY A 50 -9.68 -9.54 -10.72
C GLY A 50 -9.30 -8.81 -9.44
N TYR A 51 -8.13 -9.16 -8.92
CA TYR A 51 -7.53 -8.62 -7.69
C TYR A 51 -6.36 -7.69 -7.97
N TYR A 52 -6.41 -6.96 -9.09
CA TYR A 52 -5.42 -5.93 -9.43
C TYR A 52 -5.45 -4.75 -8.45
N GLY A 53 -4.46 -3.88 -8.55
CA GLY A 53 -4.25 -2.78 -7.61
C GLY A 53 -5.47 -1.87 -7.52
N ARG A 54 -5.98 -1.66 -6.31
CA ARG A 54 -7.02 -0.66 -6.03
C ARG A 54 -6.74 0.16 -4.78
N GLY A 55 -7.25 1.38 -4.79
CA GLY A 55 -7.22 2.30 -3.66
C GLY A 55 -5.82 2.81 -3.31
N PRO A 56 -5.70 3.52 -2.17
CA PRO A 56 -4.51 4.28 -1.79
C PRO A 56 -3.19 3.50 -1.69
N ILE A 57 -3.21 2.19 -1.42
CA ILE A 57 -1.97 1.39 -1.38
C ILE A 57 -1.83 0.44 -2.57
N GLN A 58 -2.73 0.55 -3.56
CA GLN A 58 -2.86 -0.42 -4.67
C GLN A 58 -2.92 -1.85 -4.14
N LEU A 59 -3.91 -2.14 -3.29
CA LEU A 59 -4.11 -3.48 -2.75
C LEU A 59 -4.28 -4.48 -3.91
N SER A 60 -3.42 -5.50 -3.94
CA SER A 60 -3.37 -6.49 -5.01
C SER A 60 -3.36 -7.91 -4.45
N TRP A 61 -3.82 -8.87 -5.24
CA TRP A 61 -3.89 -10.31 -4.95
C TRP A 61 -5.01 -10.79 -4.02
N ASN A 62 -5.61 -11.94 -4.36
CA ASN A 62 -6.65 -12.62 -3.58
C ASN A 62 -6.27 -12.81 -2.10
N PHE A 63 -5.01 -13.14 -1.84
CA PHE A 63 -4.49 -13.33 -0.49
C PHE A 63 -4.35 -12.05 0.34
N ASN A 64 -4.50 -10.87 -0.26
CA ASN A 64 -4.62 -9.61 0.47
C ASN A 64 -6.08 -9.14 0.55
N TYR A 65 -6.84 -9.24 -0.55
CA TYR A 65 -8.25 -8.86 -0.57
C TYR A 65 -9.10 -9.67 0.41
N GLY A 66 -8.90 -10.99 0.48
CA GLY A 66 -9.61 -11.87 1.40
C GLY A 66 -9.46 -11.50 2.88
N PRO A 67 -8.24 -11.46 3.45
CA PRO A 67 -8.05 -11.11 4.86
C PRO A 67 -8.36 -9.64 5.16
N ALA A 68 -8.13 -8.70 4.22
CA ALA A 68 -8.57 -7.33 4.37
C ALA A 68 -10.10 -7.25 4.51
N GLY A 69 -10.82 -7.97 3.64
CA GLY A 69 -12.27 -8.13 3.69
C GLY A 69 -12.76 -8.60 5.05
N ASN A 70 -12.17 -9.70 5.55
CA ASN A 70 -12.50 -10.26 6.86
C ASN A 70 -12.28 -9.28 8.01
N SER A 71 -11.18 -8.51 7.97
CA SER A 71 -10.85 -7.56 9.05
C SER A 71 -11.72 -6.30 9.03
N ILE A 72 -12.12 -5.84 7.84
CA ILE A 72 -12.83 -4.58 7.64
C ILE A 72 -14.35 -4.76 7.64
N GLY A 73 -14.83 -5.96 7.32
CA GLY A 73 -16.25 -6.30 7.21
C GLY A 73 -16.82 -6.09 5.81
N PHE A 74 -16.06 -6.41 4.76
CA PHE A 74 -16.55 -6.46 3.37
C PHE A 74 -16.12 -7.76 2.68
N ASP A 75 -16.81 -8.15 1.60
CA ASP A 75 -16.47 -9.36 0.84
C ASP A 75 -15.36 -9.06 -0.17
N GLY A 76 -14.10 -9.22 0.24
CA GLY A 76 -12.95 -8.94 -0.60
C GLY A 76 -12.76 -9.91 -1.78
N LEU A 77 -13.30 -11.14 -1.70
CA LEU A 77 -13.14 -12.14 -2.76
C LEU A 77 -14.21 -12.00 -3.83
N ASN A 78 -15.49 -11.86 -3.44
CA ASN A 78 -16.57 -11.72 -4.41
C ASN A 78 -16.76 -10.27 -4.87
N ASN A 79 -16.39 -9.28 -4.06
CA ASN A 79 -16.60 -7.85 -4.35
C ASN A 79 -15.32 -7.00 -4.17
N PRO A 80 -14.20 -7.35 -4.85
CA PRO A 80 -12.96 -6.56 -4.77
C PRO A 80 -13.13 -5.11 -5.28
N ASP A 81 -14.09 -4.87 -6.17
CA ASP A 81 -14.41 -3.55 -6.74
C ASP A 81 -14.86 -2.52 -5.68
N LEU A 82 -15.26 -2.97 -4.49
CA LEU A 82 -15.56 -2.06 -3.36
C LEU A 82 -14.35 -1.23 -2.94
N VAL A 83 -13.13 -1.74 -3.13
CA VAL A 83 -11.90 -0.99 -2.84
C VAL A 83 -11.72 0.19 -3.82
N ALA A 84 -12.34 0.15 -4.99
CA ALA A 84 -12.34 1.25 -5.95
C ALA A 84 -13.58 2.17 -5.84
N THR A 85 -14.70 1.66 -5.35
CA THR A 85 -15.99 2.37 -5.42
C THR A 85 -16.47 2.94 -4.08
N ASP A 86 -15.93 2.46 -2.96
CA ASP A 86 -16.23 2.98 -1.62
C ASP A 86 -14.94 3.55 -1.00
N SER A 87 -14.89 4.87 -0.81
CA SER A 87 -13.71 5.57 -0.30
C SER A 87 -13.37 5.18 1.14
N LEU A 88 -14.36 4.85 1.97
CA LEU A 88 -14.13 4.40 3.34
C LEU A 88 -13.48 3.01 3.33
N ILE A 89 -13.95 2.10 2.48
CA ILE A 89 -13.32 0.78 2.29
C ILE A 89 -11.90 0.96 1.74
N ALA A 90 -11.70 1.82 0.73
CA ALA A 90 -10.39 2.07 0.13
C ALA A 90 -9.35 2.54 1.16
N PHE A 91 -9.68 3.52 2.01
CA PHE A 91 -8.76 3.97 3.06
C PHE A 91 -8.57 2.93 4.16
N LYS A 92 -9.62 2.17 4.52
CA LYS A 92 -9.50 1.08 5.50
C LYS A 92 -8.58 -0.03 5.01
N THR A 93 -8.62 -0.42 3.74
CA THR A 93 -7.73 -1.45 3.19
C THR A 93 -6.27 -0.98 3.17
N ALA A 94 -6.04 0.28 2.82
CA ALA A 94 -4.74 0.91 2.91
C ALA A 94 -4.16 0.88 4.33
N LEU A 95 -4.93 1.33 5.33
CA LEU A 95 -4.51 1.30 6.73
C LEU A 95 -4.37 -0.14 7.25
N TRP A 96 -5.23 -1.06 6.83
CA TRP A 96 -5.11 -2.46 7.17
C TRP A 96 -3.78 -3.03 6.68
N TYR A 97 -3.42 -2.80 5.42
CA TYR A 97 -2.15 -3.28 4.88
C TYR A 97 -0.97 -2.65 5.63
N TRP A 98 -1.00 -1.32 5.81
CA TRP A 98 0.01 -0.61 6.57
C TRP A 98 0.23 -1.20 7.97
N MET A 99 -0.84 -1.38 8.74
CA MET A 99 -0.74 -1.86 10.12
C MET A 99 -0.26 -3.30 10.23
N ASN A 100 -0.58 -4.16 9.25
CA ASN A 100 -0.19 -5.57 9.28
C ASN A 100 1.20 -5.84 8.69
N PHE A 101 1.66 -5.06 7.72
CA PHE A 101 2.87 -5.37 6.95
C PHE A 101 3.97 -4.31 7.02
N VAL A 102 3.65 -3.05 7.38
CA VAL A 102 4.58 -1.93 7.24
C VAL A 102 4.88 -1.23 8.56
N HIS A 103 3.85 -0.97 9.38
CA HIS A 103 3.93 -0.11 10.55
C HIS A 103 5.06 -0.48 11.52
N SER A 104 5.28 -1.77 11.77
CA SER A 104 6.31 -2.25 12.69
C SER A 104 7.73 -1.85 12.26
N ILE A 105 7.98 -1.73 10.96
CA ILE A 105 9.28 -1.39 10.38
C ILE A 105 9.67 0.03 10.76
N ILE A 106 8.78 0.99 10.50
CA ILE A 106 9.10 2.40 10.69
C ILE A 106 9.12 2.82 12.16
N VAL A 107 8.33 2.17 13.03
CA VAL A 107 8.31 2.46 14.46
C VAL A 107 9.41 1.73 15.25
N SER A 108 10.03 0.69 14.65
CA SER A 108 11.20 0.02 15.23
C SER A 108 12.53 0.64 14.80
N GLY A 109 12.50 1.73 14.02
CA GLY A 109 13.69 2.48 13.63
C GLY A 109 14.45 1.90 12.44
N GLN A 110 13.85 0.98 11.67
CA GLN A 110 14.52 0.41 10.49
C GLN A 110 14.68 1.45 9.36
N GLY A 111 13.76 2.42 9.27
CA GLY A 111 13.80 3.52 8.30
C GLY A 111 12.77 3.39 7.19
N PHE A 112 12.65 4.45 6.38
CA PHE A 112 11.66 4.55 5.29
C PHE A 112 12.02 3.66 4.09
N GLY A 113 13.31 3.41 3.83
CA GLY A 113 13.71 2.49 2.76
C GLY A 113 13.16 1.07 2.98
N GLU A 114 13.07 0.63 4.23
CA GLU A 114 12.56 -0.70 4.55
C GLU A 114 11.02 -0.79 4.46
N THR A 115 10.30 0.33 4.52
CA THR A 115 8.85 0.33 4.23
C THR A 115 8.58 0.22 2.74
N ILE A 116 9.38 0.91 1.91
CA ILE A 116 9.39 0.70 0.43
C ILE A 116 9.65 -0.78 0.11
N ARG A 117 10.63 -1.37 0.81
CA ARG A 117 10.97 -2.79 0.64
C ARG A 117 9.81 -3.71 0.97
N ALA A 118 9.07 -3.41 2.04
CA ALA A 118 7.91 -4.19 2.44
C ALA A 118 6.74 -4.08 1.45
N ILE A 119 6.53 -2.91 0.83
CA ILE A 119 5.46 -2.71 -0.15
C ILE A 119 5.78 -3.36 -1.49
N ASN A 120 6.96 -3.06 -2.05
CA ASN A 120 7.28 -3.47 -3.43
C ASN A 120 8.78 -3.69 -3.66
N GLY A 121 9.49 -4.15 -2.63
CA GLY A 121 10.95 -4.25 -2.67
C GLY A 121 11.51 -5.23 -3.69
N ALA A 122 10.71 -6.20 -4.13
CA ALA A 122 11.10 -7.13 -5.20
C ALA A 122 11.25 -6.42 -6.57
N ILE A 123 10.54 -5.31 -6.77
CA ILE A 123 10.53 -4.55 -8.03
C ILE A 123 11.38 -3.28 -7.90
N GLU A 124 11.32 -2.58 -6.76
CA GLU A 124 11.86 -1.23 -6.65
C GLU A 124 13.26 -1.16 -6.05
N CYS A 125 13.53 -1.96 -5.01
CA CYS A 125 14.76 -1.88 -4.23
C CYS A 125 15.94 -2.58 -4.92
N ASN A 126 17.14 -2.44 -4.35
CA ASN A 126 18.40 -3.03 -4.80
C ASN A 126 18.76 -2.66 -6.26
N GLY A 127 18.36 -1.46 -6.69
CA GLY A 127 18.56 -0.97 -8.05
C GLY A 127 17.51 -1.41 -9.07
N GLY A 128 16.40 -2.04 -8.64
CA GLY A 128 15.32 -2.47 -9.53
C GLY A 128 14.59 -1.31 -10.22
N ASN A 129 14.19 -0.29 -9.44
CA ASN A 129 13.62 0.94 -9.98
C ASN A 129 14.05 2.18 -9.17
N PRO A 130 15.28 2.68 -9.39
CA PRO A 130 15.82 3.83 -8.64
C PRO A 130 14.98 5.11 -8.78
N SER A 131 14.31 5.29 -9.91
CA SER A 131 13.44 6.46 -10.14
C SER A 131 12.21 6.43 -9.23
N THR A 132 11.55 5.28 -9.09
CA THR A 132 10.41 5.14 -8.19
C THR A 132 10.86 5.31 -6.74
N VAL A 133 11.94 4.64 -6.31
CA VAL A 133 12.49 4.83 -4.94
C VAL A 133 12.80 6.30 -4.65
N SER A 134 13.41 7.01 -5.61
CA SER A 134 13.74 8.43 -5.44
C SER A 134 12.49 9.30 -5.33
N ALA A 135 11.42 9.00 -6.08
CA ALA A 135 10.14 9.67 -5.92
C ALA A 135 9.58 9.44 -4.50
N ARG A 136 9.68 8.20 -3.99
CA ARG A 136 9.16 7.82 -2.66
C ARG A 136 9.78 8.63 -1.56
N VAL A 137 11.10 8.67 -1.60
CA VAL A 137 11.90 9.45 -0.65
C VAL A 137 11.60 10.94 -0.80
N GLY A 138 11.41 11.43 -2.04
CA GLY A 138 10.98 12.80 -2.32
C GLY A 138 9.69 13.19 -1.59
N TYR A 139 8.61 12.42 -1.76
CA TYR A 139 7.34 12.71 -1.07
C TYR A 139 7.44 12.55 0.45
N TYR A 140 8.13 11.52 0.92
CA TYR A 140 8.32 11.30 2.36
C TYR A 140 9.06 12.46 3.02
N THR A 141 10.16 12.93 2.42
CA THR A 141 10.94 14.06 2.95
C THR A 141 10.16 15.36 2.90
N GLU A 142 9.37 15.59 1.84
CA GLU A 142 8.50 16.75 1.72
C GLU A 142 7.42 16.78 2.83
N TYR A 143 6.78 15.64 3.12
CA TYR A 143 5.82 15.54 4.22
C TYR A 143 6.46 15.67 5.59
N CYS A 144 7.67 15.14 5.78
CA CYS A 144 8.43 15.38 7.00
C CYS A 144 8.69 16.88 7.22
N ASN A 145 9.07 17.59 6.15
CA ASN A 145 9.29 19.04 6.19
C ASN A 145 8.00 19.80 6.53
N GLN A 146 6.88 19.49 5.88
CA GLN A 146 5.59 20.15 6.13
C GLN A 146 5.09 19.93 7.57
N LEU A 147 5.41 18.79 8.17
CA LEU A 147 5.01 18.44 9.54
C LEU A 147 6.05 18.82 10.60
N GLY A 148 7.16 19.42 10.20
CA GLY A 148 8.22 19.86 11.13
C GLY A 148 8.92 18.72 11.85
N VAL A 149 9.04 17.55 11.21
CA VAL A 149 9.73 16.37 11.76
C VAL A 149 10.94 16.00 10.91
N ALA A 150 11.99 15.46 11.54
CA ALA A 150 13.13 14.93 10.79
C ALA A 150 12.72 13.62 10.08
N PRO A 151 13.12 13.41 8.82
CA PRO A 151 12.80 12.18 8.08
C PRO A 151 13.50 10.94 8.65
N GLY A 152 14.58 11.13 9.40
CA GLY A 152 15.42 10.06 9.93
C GLY A 152 16.40 9.50 8.91
N ASP A 153 17.08 8.43 9.29
CA ASP A 153 18.06 7.72 8.46
C ASP A 153 17.40 6.59 7.65
N ASN A 154 18.21 5.88 6.84
CA ASN A 154 17.79 4.72 6.05
C ASN A 154 16.57 5.00 5.14
N LEU A 155 16.65 6.07 4.35
CA LEU A 155 15.55 6.50 3.49
C LEU A 155 15.42 5.67 2.21
N TYR A 156 16.51 5.08 1.74
CA TYR A 156 16.56 4.35 0.47
C TYR A 156 16.65 2.85 0.68
N CYS A 157 16.14 2.14 -0.31
CA CYS A 157 16.43 0.75 -0.61
C CYS A 157 16.85 0.66 -2.10
#